data_AF-A0A850M948-F1
#
_entry.id   AF-A0A850M948-F1
#
_cell.length_a   1.000
_cell.length_b   1.000
_cell.length_c   1.000
_cell.angle_alpha   90.00
_cell.angle_beta   90.00
_cell.angle_gamma   90.00
#
_symmetry.space_group_name_H-M   'P 1'
#
loop_
_entity.id
_entity.type
_entity.pdbx_description
1 polymer ?
#
loop_
_entity_poly.entity_id
_entity_poly.type
_entity_poly.pdbx_seq_one_letter_code
_entity_poly.pdbx_strand_id
1 'polypeptide(L)'
;MPGKKKKKKKHKKGGRGHSPGGYPVVRRIRTPIEGEVLGIALQMLGGSRVRVQCMDGKVRLCRIRGKIVKRLWVRQDDIVLVSPWYFQDERGDIVHRYTRAQAAWLEKNGYLDMADEEF
;
A
#
# COMPACT_ATOMS: atom_id res chain seq x y z
N MET A 1 -43.66 17.75 33.60
CA MET A 1 -42.82 17.45 32.41
C MET A 1 -43.27 18.33 31.27
N PRO A 2 -42.35 19.04 30.58
CA PRO A 2 -41.83 18.51 29.31
C PRO A 2 -40.30 18.62 29.19
N GLY A 3 -39.72 17.60 28.55
CA GLY A 3 -38.29 17.31 28.54
C GLY A 3 -37.42 18.22 27.68
N LYS A 4 -36.19 18.44 28.17
CA LYS A 4 -35.12 19.14 27.47
C LYS A 4 -34.64 18.29 26.27
N LYS A 5 -35.01 18.68 25.05
CA LYS A 5 -34.38 18.20 23.80
C LYS A 5 -33.07 18.97 23.55
N LYS A 6 -31.91 18.29 23.44
CA LYS A 6 -30.62 18.75 22.85
C LYS A 6 -29.57 17.66 23.10
N LYS A 7 -28.70 17.16 22.21
CA LYS A 7 -28.19 17.55 20.88
C LYS A 7 -27.86 16.25 20.09
N LYS A 8 -28.30 16.13 18.83
CA LYS A 8 -27.82 15.07 17.90
C LYS A 8 -26.40 15.40 17.46
N LYS A 9 -25.41 14.54 17.78
CA LYS A 9 -24.05 14.63 17.25
C LYS A 9 -24.09 14.38 15.73
N LYS A 10 -23.81 15.41 14.93
CA LYS A 10 -23.66 15.31 13.47
C LYS A 10 -22.45 14.43 13.15
N HIS A 11 -22.69 13.32 12.45
CA HIS A 11 -21.63 12.52 11.85
C HIS A 11 -20.95 13.34 10.74
N LYS A 12 -19.67 13.70 10.94
CA LYS A 12 -18.81 14.25 9.87
C LYS A 12 -18.61 13.15 8.82
N LYS A 13 -19.42 13.14 7.76
CA LYS A 13 -19.11 12.39 6.53
C LYS A 13 -17.90 13.05 5.88
N GLY A 14 -16.70 12.51 6.15
CA GLY A 14 -15.49 12.87 5.42
C GLY A 14 -15.68 12.53 3.94
N GLY A 15 -15.73 13.56 3.10
CA GLY A 15 -15.91 13.42 1.66
C GLY A 15 -14.82 12.52 1.07
N ARG A 16 -15.24 11.40 0.49
CA ARG A 16 -14.40 10.68 -0.47
C ARG A 16 -14.42 11.54 -1.72
N GLY A 17 -13.29 12.19 -2.02
CA GLY A 17 -13.13 12.95 -3.25
C GLY A 17 -13.41 12.03 -4.44
N HIS A 18 -14.58 12.20 -5.05
CA HIS A 18 -14.95 11.61 -6.33
C HIS A 18 -14.80 12.74 -7.33
N SER A 19 -13.71 12.73 -8.11
CA SER A 19 -13.54 13.71 -9.18
C SER A 19 -14.56 13.40 -10.29
N PRO A 20 -15.33 14.38 -10.77
CA PRO A 20 -16.23 14.21 -11.90
C PRO A 20 -15.40 14.19 -13.18
N GLY A 21 -15.11 13.01 -13.70
CA GLY A 21 -14.25 12.82 -14.87
C GLY A 21 -13.30 11.65 -14.63
N GLY A 22 -13.55 10.53 -15.33
CA GLY A 22 -13.05 9.18 -15.06
C GLY A 22 -11.54 8.93 -15.19
N TYR A 23 -10.69 9.92 -14.92
CA TYR A 23 -9.25 9.72 -14.75
C TYR A 23 -8.94 9.66 -13.25
N PRO A 24 -8.25 8.61 -12.77
CA PRO A 24 -7.82 8.56 -11.38
C PRO A 24 -6.87 9.74 -11.12
N VAL A 25 -7.35 10.77 -10.43
CA VAL A 25 -6.49 11.88 -10.00
C VAL A 25 -5.44 11.29 -9.07
N VAL A 26 -4.19 11.31 -9.53
CA VAL A 26 -3.03 10.88 -8.76
C VAL A 26 -2.82 11.88 -7.63
N ARG A 27 -3.53 11.67 -6.51
CA ARG A 27 -3.30 12.39 -5.26
C ARG A 27 -1.95 11.96 -4.68
N ARG A 28 -1.33 12.88 -3.92
CA ARG A 28 -0.04 12.77 -3.20
C ARG A 28 0.40 11.31 -2.99
N ILE A 29 1.29 10.84 -3.87
CA ILE A 29 1.86 9.49 -3.81
C ILE A 29 2.83 9.43 -2.63
N ARG A 30 2.78 8.34 -1.87
CA ARG A 30 3.77 8.07 -0.83
C ARG A 30 5.02 7.51 -1.50
N THR A 31 6.13 8.21 -1.40
CA THR A 31 7.44 7.69 -1.80
C THR A 31 8.02 6.82 -0.67
N PRO A 32 8.92 5.86 -1.00
CA PRO A 32 9.71 5.19 0.02
C PRO A 32 10.49 6.22 0.85
N ILE A 33 10.59 5.98 2.15
CA ILE A 33 11.47 6.71 3.08
C ILE A 33 12.65 5.82 3.47
N GLU A 34 13.61 6.37 4.19
CA GLU A 34 14.77 5.61 4.69
C GLU A 34 14.31 4.37 5.48
N GLY A 35 14.83 3.20 5.09
CA GLY A 35 14.45 1.90 5.67
C GLY A 35 13.16 1.28 5.12
N GLU A 36 12.52 1.86 4.10
CA GLU A 36 11.45 1.22 3.33
C GLU A 36 11.91 0.91 1.90
N VAL A 37 11.43 -0.22 1.37
CA VAL A 37 11.82 -0.73 0.06
C VAL A 37 10.55 -1.03 -0.75
N LEU A 38 10.56 -0.65 -2.03
CA LEU A 38 9.50 -1.02 -2.97
C LEU A 38 9.64 -2.50 -3.36
N GLY A 39 8.53 -3.13 -3.72
CA GLY A 39 8.57 -4.50 -4.19
C GLY A 39 7.29 -4.96 -4.87
N ILE A 40 7.38 -6.12 -5.52
CA ILE A 40 6.30 -6.77 -6.25
C ILE A 40 5.82 -7.98 -5.43
N ALA A 41 4.52 -8.09 -5.21
CA ALA A 41 3.94 -9.25 -4.56
C ALA A 41 3.98 -10.47 -5.48
N LEU A 42 4.88 -11.42 -5.23
CA LEU A 42 5.02 -12.64 -6.03
C LEU A 42 3.91 -13.65 -5.74
N GLN A 43 3.67 -13.93 -4.45
CA GLN A 43 2.76 -15.02 -4.07
C GLN A 43 2.09 -14.78 -2.72
N MET A 44 0.79 -15.08 -2.65
CA MET A 44 0.02 -15.07 -1.40
C MET A 44 0.22 -16.40 -0.66
N LEU A 45 0.74 -16.36 0.57
CA LEU A 45 1.05 -17.56 1.36
C LEU A 45 -0.03 -17.89 2.42
N GLY A 46 -1.11 -17.10 2.46
CA GLY A 46 -2.17 -17.24 3.46
C GLY A 46 -1.81 -16.63 4.81
N GLY A 47 -2.78 -16.52 5.72
CA GLY A 47 -2.56 -15.97 7.07
C GLY A 47 -2.03 -14.52 7.07
N SER A 48 -2.38 -13.72 6.05
CA SER A 48 -1.86 -12.36 5.82
C SER A 48 -0.35 -12.29 5.53
N ARG A 49 0.26 -13.38 5.04
CA ARG A 49 1.65 -13.43 4.60
C ARG A 49 1.73 -13.43 3.07
N VAL A 50 2.72 -12.70 2.55
CA VAL A 50 2.96 -12.51 1.12
C VAL A 50 4.45 -12.60 0.86
N ARG A 51 4.85 -13.35 -0.17
CA ARG A 51 6.21 -13.33 -0.69
C ARG A 51 6.36 -12.13 -1.61
N VAL A 52 7.34 -11.26 -1.32
CA VAL A 52 7.55 -10.01 -2.05
C VAL A 52 8.98 -10.01 -2.61
N GLN A 53 9.12 -9.77 -3.91
CA GLN A 53 10.40 -9.42 -4.52
C GLN A 53 10.65 -7.95 -4.26
N CYS A 54 11.66 -7.63 -3.46
CA CYS A 54 12.03 -6.25 -3.20
C CYS A 54 13.01 -5.73 -4.25
N MET A 55 12.97 -4.41 -4.49
CA MET A 55 13.83 -3.71 -5.44
C MET A 55 15.31 -3.70 -5.06
N ASP A 56 15.66 -4.16 -3.86
CA ASP A 56 17.04 -4.37 -3.43
C ASP A 56 17.56 -5.78 -3.77
N GLY A 57 16.83 -6.52 -4.62
CA GLY A 57 17.20 -7.86 -5.09
C GLY A 57 16.82 -9.00 -4.14
N LYS A 58 16.22 -8.72 -2.98
CA LYS A 58 15.89 -9.75 -1.98
C LYS A 58 14.42 -10.15 -2.01
N VAL A 59 14.16 -11.45 -1.88
CA VAL A 59 12.80 -11.96 -1.63
C VAL A 59 12.52 -11.98 -0.14
N ARG A 60 11.48 -11.27 0.30
CA ARG A 60 11.08 -11.21 1.71
C ARG A 60 9.72 -11.82 1.97
N LEU A 61 9.61 -12.51 3.11
CA LEU A 61 8.33 -12.94 3.65
C LEU A 61 7.68 -11.79 4.42
N CYS A 62 6.73 -11.13 3.78
CA CYS A 62 6.11 -9.93 4.33
C CYS A 62 4.75 -10.22 4.97
N ARG A 63 4.46 -9.56 6.09
CA ARG A 63 3.14 -9.57 6.73
C ARG A 63 2.33 -8.35 6.30
N ILE A 64 1.05 -8.54 5.97
CA ILE A 64 0.15 -7.41 5.71
C ILE A 64 -0.27 -6.78 7.04
N ARG A 65 0.20 -5.56 7.30
CA ARG A 65 -0.17 -4.83 8.53
C ARG A 65 -1.68 -4.63 8.58
N GLY A 66 -2.34 -4.96 9.69
CA GLY A 66 -3.82 -5.06 9.77
C GLY A 66 -4.60 -3.79 9.37
N LYS A 67 -3.96 -2.61 9.45
CA LYS A 67 -4.50 -1.33 8.98
C LYS A 67 -4.72 -1.29 7.46
N ILE A 68 -3.96 -2.10 6.71
CA ILE A 68 -3.99 -2.27 5.25
C ILE A 68 -5.01 -3.33 4.88
N VAL A 69 -5.04 -4.48 5.56
CA VAL A 69 -6.01 -5.56 5.31
C VAL A 69 -7.44 -5.02 5.23
N LYS A 70 -7.79 -4.07 6.12
CA LYS A 70 -9.13 -3.45 6.14
C LYS A 70 -9.40 -2.45 5.01
N ARG A 71 -8.39 -1.98 4.29
CA ARG A 71 -8.50 -0.89 3.30
C ARG A 71 -8.13 -1.30 1.89
N LEU A 72 -7.16 -2.19 1.72
CA LEU A 72 -6.53 -2.51 0.45
C LEU A 72 -6.26 -4.01 0.41
N TRP A 73 -6.89 -4.68 -0.54
CA TRP A 73 -6.69 -6.09 -0.85
C TRP A 73 -5.41 -6.19 -1.69
N VAL A 74 -4.39 -6.86 -1.17
CA VAL A 74 -3.15 -7.14 -1.91
C VAL A 74 -3.36 -8.42 -2.71
N ARG A 75 -2.99 -8.38 -3.99
CA ARG A 75 -2.98 -9.52 -4.90
C ARG A 75 -1.56 -9.77 -5.40
N GLN A 76 -1.38 -10.87 -6.11
CA GLN A 76 -0.18 -11.11 -6.90
C GLN A 76 0.01 -9.99 -7.93
N ASP A 77 1.27 -9.67 -8.21
CA ASP A 77 1.75 -8.61 -9.12
C ASP A 77 1.41 -7.17 -8.70
N ASP A 78 0.85 -6.97 -7.50
CA ASP A 78 0.68 -5.63 -6.96
C ASP A 78 2.03 -5.05 -6.51
N ILE A 79 2.25 -3.77 -6.86
CA ILE A 79 3.35 -3.00 -6.29
C ILE A 79 3.02 -2.62 -4.85
N VAL A 80 3.91 -3.01 -3.95
CA VAL A 80 3.79 -2.78 -2.51
C VAL A 80 5.00 -2.06 -1.97
N LEU A 81 4.80 -1.40 -0.84
CA LEU A 81 5.89 -0.86 -0.05
C LEU A 81 6.10 -1.72 1.18
N VAL A 82 7.34 -2.17 1.35
CA VAL A 82 7.78 -3.06 2.42
C VAL A 82 8.63 -2.25 3.39
N SER A 83 8.43 -2.48 4.68
CA SER A 83 9.35 -2.09 5.74
C SER A 83 10.03 -3.36 6.25
N PRO A 84 11.28 -3.65 5.84
CA PRO A 84 12.05 -4.77 6.35
C PRO A 84 12.22 -4.70 7.87
N TRP A 85 12.33 -5.86 8.51
CA TRP A 85 12.62 -5.91 9.94
C TRP A 85 14.12 -5.71 10.19
N TYR A 86 14.47 -4.86 11.15
CA TYR A 86 15.86 -4.53 11.47
C TYR A 86 16.69 -5.73 11.95
N PHE A 87 16.04 -6.74 12.54
CA PHE A 87 16.71 -7.92 13.11
C PHE A 87 16.66 -9.16 12.19
N GLN A 88 15.79 -9.16 11.17
CA GLN A 88 15.62 -10.29 10.26
C GLN A 88 15.27 -9.77 8.88
N ASP A 89 16.29 -9.63 8.04
CA ASP A 89 16.16 -9.03 6.71
C ASP A 89 15.28 -9.86 5.75
N GLU A 90 15.14 -11.16 5.97
CA GLU A 90 14.23 -12.03 5.21
C GLU A 90 12.75 -11.74 5.46
N ARG A 91 12.44 -10.90 6.46
CA ARG A 91 11.07 -10.58 6.88
C ARG A 91 10.81 -9.10 6.84
N GLY A 92 9.53 -8.77 6.69
CA GLY A 92 9.09 -7.39 6.71
C GLY A 92 7.59 -7.25 6.90
N ASP A 93 7.13 -6.01 6.95
CA ASP A 93 5.72 -5.67 6.92
C ASP A 93 5.40 -4.90 5.64
N ILE A 94 4.30 -5.27 4.96
CA ILE A 94 3.72 -4.43 3.91
C ILE A 94 3.08 -3.22 4.59
N VAL A 95 3.44 -2.02 4.17
CA VAL A 95 2.98 -0.73 4.71
C VAL A 95 2.01 -0.02 3.76
N HIS A 96 2.17 -0.22 2.46
CA HIS A 96 1.31 0.37 1.44
C HIS A 96 1.17 -0.52 0.21
N ARG A 97 0.07 -0.35 -0.54
CA ARG A 97 -0.16 -0.94 -1.85
C ARG A 97 -0.49 0.18 -2.83
N TYR A 98 0.25 0.24 -3.92
CA TYR A 98 0.06 1.23 -4.97
C TYR A 98 -1.00 0.74 -5.97
N THR A 99 -1.78 1.65 -6.53
CA THR A 99 -2.58 1.34 -7.71
C THR A 99 -1.71 1.37 -8.96
N ARG A 100 -2.18 0.78 -10.06
CA ARG A 100 -1.46 0.80 -11.36
C ARG A 100 -1.05 2.21 -11.80
N ALA A 101 -1.92 3.21 -11.62
CA ALA A 101 -1.60 4.61 -11.95
C ALA A 101 -0.49 5.20 -11.04
N GLN A 102 -0.44 4.78 -9.78
CA GLN A 102 0.62 5.20 -8.86
C GLN A 102 1.93 4.47 -9.14
N ALA A 103 1.87 3.19 -9.51
CA ALA A 103 3.04 2.42 -9.94
C ALA A 103 3.69 3.02 -11.19
N ALA A 104 2.90 3.36 -12.21
CA ALA A 104 3.38 4.05 -13.41
C ALA A 104 4.01 5.42 -13.10
N TRP A 105 3.50 6.12 -12.09
CA TRP A 105 4.14 7.35 -11.62
C TRP A 105 5.47 7.07 -10.90
N LEU A 106 5.55 6.02 -10.07
CA LEU A 106 6.80 5.65 -9.39
C LEU A 106 7.90 5.29 -10.39
N GLU A 107 7.55 4.51 -11.41
CA GLU A 107 8.43 4.16 -12.54
C GLU A 107 8.90 5.41 -13.28
N LYS A 108 7.99 6.29 -13.69
CA LYS A 108 8.32 7.54 -14.39
C LYS A 108 9.26 8.46 -13.59
N ASN A 109 9.23 8.37 -12.26
CA ASN A 109 10.09 9.17 -11.38
C ASN A 109 11.35 8.41 -10.93
N GLY A 110 11.63 7.22 -11.48
CA GLY A 110 12.84 6.45 -11.19
C GLY A 110 12.87 5.77 -9.82
N TYR A 111 11.72 5.59 -9.16
CA TYR A 111 11.65 4.85 -7.88
C TYR A 111 11.49 3.34 -8.09
N LEU A 112 11.00 2.94 -9.25
CA LEU A 112 10.71 1.56 -9.60
C LEU A 112 11.47 1.29 -10.89
N ASP A 113 12.48 0.43 -10.81
CA ASP A 113 13.17 -0.05 -12.00
C ASP A 113 12.57 -1.41 -12.34
N MET A 114 11.82 -1.47 -13.45
CA MET A 114 11.30 -2.73 -14.01
C MET A 114 12.27 -3.32 -15.04
N ALA A 115 13.40 -2.67 -15.27
CA ALA A 115 14.47 -3.24 -16.07
C ALA A 115 15.16 -4.34 -15.24
N ASP A 116 15.23 -5.52 -15.84
CA ASP A 116 16.04 -6.66 -15.45
C ASP A 116 15.46 -7.45 -14.24
N GLU A 117 14.84 -8.62 -14.40
CA GLU A 117 15.20 -9.73 -15.29
C GLU A 117 13.94 -10.54 -15.69
N GLU A 118 13.97 -11.07 -16.91
CA GLU A 118 13.08 -12.15 -17.36
C GLU A 118 13.20 -13.34 -16.40
N PHE A 119 12.12 -13.68 -15.69
CA PHE A 119 11.93 -14.98 -15.06
C PHE A 119 10.52 -15.49 -15.28
#